data_AF-A0A1J4XUU7-F1
#
_entry.id   AF-A0A1J4XUU7-F1
#
_cell.length_a   1.000
_cell.length_b   1.000
_cell.length_c   1.000
_cell.angle_alpha   90.00
_cell.angle_beta   90.00
_cell.angle_gamma   90.00
#
_symmetry.space_group_name_H-M   'P 1'
#
loop_
_entity.id
_entity.type
_entity.pdbx_description
1 polymer ?
#
loop_
_entity_poly.entity_id
_entity_poly.type
_entity_poly.pdbx_seq_one_letter_code
_entity_poly.pdbx_strand_id
1 'polypeptide(L)'
;MFDETYDGLRIAPSDAAMRELMKEGLILSDVVEVLEDGHNAPRKRKRGTVEKWLDKGKKTYNAVVVKSYTVANDEEIWLLTHFGKFTKR
;
A
#
# COMPACT_ATOMS: atom_id res chain seq x y z
N MET A 1 8.84 -16.41 4.79
CA MET A 1 8.12 -15.88 3.62
C MET A 1 6.77 -15.50 4.19
N PHE A 2 6.59 -14.20 4.50
CA PHE A 2 5.36 -13.73 5.12
C PHE A 2 4.37 -13.48 3.97
N ASP A 3 3.18 -14.06 4.03
CA ASP A 3 2.12 -13.77 3.08
C ASP A 3 1.41 -12.51 3.57
N GLU A 4 1.87 -11.33 3.14
CA GLU A 4 1.19 -10.08 3.48
C GLU A 4 -0.11 -9.95 2.67
N THR A 5 -1.24 -9.97 3.37
CA THR A 5 -2.59 -9.84 2.80
C THR A 5 -3.33 -8.62 3.32
N TYR A 6 -4.23 -8.07 2.52
CA TYR A 6 -5.20 -7.06 2.94
C TYR A 6 -6.57 -7.37 2.33
N ASP A 7 -7.62 -7.33 3.14
CA ASP A 7 -8.99 -7.66 2.71
C ASP A 7 -9.08 -9.01 1.98
N GLY A 8 -8.36 -10.01 2.50
CA GLY A 8 -8.32 -11.38 1.98
C GLY A 8 -7.51 -11.58 0.69
N LEU A 9 -6.91 -10.53 0.12
CA LEU A 9 -6.07 -10.63 -1.08
C LEU A 9 -4.61 -10.35 -0.74
N ARG A 10 -3.70 -11.08 -1.41
CA ARG A 10 -2.26 -10.86 -1.29
C ARG A 10 -1.86 -9.47 -1.82
N ILE A 11 -0.91 -8.83 -1.17
CA ILE A 11 -0.30 -7.59 -1.66
C ILE A 11 0.98 -7.93 -2.42
N ALA A 12 1.13 -7.34 -3.60
CA ALA A 12 2.40 -7.37 -4.33
C ALA A 12 2.81 -5.95 -4.72
N PRO A 13 4.08 -5.56 -4.54
CA PRO A 13 4.56 -4.27 -5.00
C PRO A 13 4.87 -4.29 -6.50
N SER A 14 4.56 -3.18 -7.16
CA SER A 14 5.26 -2.84 -8.40
C SER A 14 6.73 -2.54 -8.13
N ASP A 15 7.59 -2.67 -9.13
CA ASP A 15 9.03 -2.34 -9.00
C ASP A 15 9.24 -0.89 -8.51
N ALA A 16 8.40 0.04 -8.97
CA ALA A 16 8.45 1.43 -8.55
C ALA A 16 8.12 1.58 -7.05
N ALA A 17 7.02 0.98 -6.60
CA ALA A 17 6.62 1.04 -5.19
C ALA A 17 7.62 0.30 -4.27
N MET A 18 8.22 -0.79 -4.75
CA MET A 18 9.26 -1.49 -4.00
C MET A 18 10.48 -0.59 -3.76
N ARG A 19 10.90 0.19 -4.76
CA ARG A 19 11.98 1.18 -4.60
C ARG A 19 11.62 2.27 -3.60
N GLU A 20 10.37 2.71 -3.59
CA GLU A 20 9.87 3.69 -2.61
C GLU A 20 9.94 3.15 -1.18
N LEU A 21 9.49 1.91 -0.95
CA LEU A 21 9.59 1.24 0.35
C LEU A 21 11.05 1.11 0.82
N MET A 22 11.91 0.58 -0.05
CA MET A 22 13.33 0.40 0.25
C MET A 22 14.03 1.71 0.60
N LYS A 23 13.71 2.80 -0.11
CA LYS A 23 14.25 4.14 0.17
C LYS A 23 13.91 4.61 1.59
N GLU A 24 12.76 4.22 2.10
CA GLU A 24 12.27 4.57 3.43
C GLU A 24 12.65 3.53 4.51
N GLY A 25 13.31 2.42 4.11
CA GLY A 25 13.68 1.33 5.02
C GLY A 25 12.49 0.50 5.50
N LEU A 26 11.42 0.44 4.71
CA LEU A 26 10.15 -0.21 5.05
C LEU A 26 9.95 -1.51 4.25
N ILE A 27 9.03 -2.34 4.72
CA ILE A 27 8.66 -3.63 4.14
C ILE A 27 7.15 -3.72 3.88
N LEU A 28 6.69 -4.82 3.28
CA LEU A 28 5.27 -5.00 2.95
C LEU A 28 4.37 -5.05 4.18
N SER A 29 4.85 -5.49 5.34
CA SER A 29 4.06 -5.44 6.56
C SER A 29 3.74 -4.01 7.01
N ASP A 30 4.64 -3.04 6.76
CA ASP A 30 4.34 -1.62 7.00
C ASP A 30 3.23 -1.11 6.05
N VAL A 31 3.16 -1.66 4.84
CA VAL A 31 2.08 -1.35 3.89
C VAL A 31 0.75 -1.89 4.39
N VAL A 32 0.72 -3.13 4.88
CA VAL A 32 -0.48 -3.74 5.48
C VAL A 32 -0.98 -2.88 6.64
N GLU A 33 -0.09 -2.47 7.55
CA GLU A 33 -0.45 -1.59 8.66
C GLU A 33 -1.10 -0.29 8.17
N VAL A 34 -0.53 0.35 7.14
CA VAL A 34 -1.13 1.55 6.56
C VAL A 34 -2.51 1.27 5.96
N LEU A 35 -2.73 0.11 5.35
CA LEU A 35 -4.00 -0.24 4.74
C LEU A 35 -5.08 -0.57 5.76
N GLU A 36 -4.73 -1.28 6.84
CA GLU A 36 -5.65 -1.73 7.90
C GLU A 36 -5.98 -0.60 8.87
N ASP A 37 -4.96 0.07 9.42
CA ASP A 37 -5.12 1.09 10.46
C ASP A 37 -5.29 2.51 9.90
N GLY A 38 -5.00 2.68 8.60
CA GLY A 38 -5.08 3.98 7.95
C GLY A 38 -6.51 4.45 7.68
N HIS A 39 -6.67 5.77 7.72
CA HIS A 39 -7.90 6.42 7.28
C HIS A 39 -7.89 6.62 5.76
N ASN A 40 -9.07 6.75 5.17
CA ASN A 40 -9.18 7.01 3.74
C ASN A 40 -8.55 8.36 3.39
N ALA A 41 -7.78 8.41 2.30
CA ALA A 41 -7.23 9.67 1.82
C ALA A 41 -8.36 10.68 1.53
N PRO A 42 -8.11 11.99 1.75
CA PRO A 42 -9.13 13.02 1.55
C PRO A 42 -9.58 13.18 0.09
N ARG A 43 -8.81 12.62 -0.86
CA ARG A 43 -9.11 12.64 -2.29
C ARG A 43 -9.89 11.41 -2.74
N LYS A 44 -10.84 11.61 -3.64
CA LYS A 44 -11.53 10.51 -4.33
C LYS A 44 -10.61 9.87 -5.35
N ARG A 45 -10.53 8.53 -5.32
CA ARG A 45 -9.82 7.73 -6.33
C ARG A 45 -10.81 7.06 -7.29
N LYS A 46 -10.28 6.56 -8.41
CA LYS A 46 -11.06 5.75 -9.36
C LYS A 46 -11.52 4.47 -8.68
N ARG A 47 -12.64 3.90 -9.15
CA ARG A 47 -13.15 2.61 -8.66
C ARG A 47 -12.06 1.54 -8.79
N GLY A 48 -11.87 0.73 -7.75
CA GLY A 48 -10.84 -0.31 -7.69
C GLY A 48 -9.46 0.17 -7.22
N THR A 49 -9.31 1.45 -6.86
CA THR A 49 -8.13 1.98 -6.18
C THR A 49 -8.45 2.28 -4.72
N VAL A 50 -7.62 1.77 -3.82
CA VAL A 50 -7.66 2.10 -2.39
C VAL A 50 -6.44 2.95 -2.07
N GLU A 51 -6.66 4.05 -1.36
CA GLU A 51 -5.58 4.85 -0.79
C GLU A 51 -5.87 5.11 0.68
N LYS A 52 -4.91 4.72 1.52
CA LYS A 52 -4.97 4.83 2.96
C LYS A 52 -3.80 5.62 3.50
N TRP A 53 -4.07 6.46 4.48
CA TRP A 53 -3.09 7.32 5.14
C TRP A 53 -3.02 6.93 6.62
N LEU A 54 -1.80 6.73 7.11
CA LEU A 54 -1.53 6.43 8.51
C LEU A 54 -0.63 7.52 9.09
N ASP A 55 -1.12 8.15 10.15
CA ASP A 55 -0.40 9.21 10.86
C ASP A 55 0.39 8.62 12.02
N LYS A 56 1.72 8.80 11.99
CA LYS A 56 2.62 8.45 13.10
C LYS A 56 3.36 9.71 13.54
N GLY A 57 2.82 10.36 14.58
CA GLY A 57 3.34 11.63 15.08
C GLY A 57 3.28 12.75 14.04
N LYS A 58 4.44 13.31 13.67
CA LYS A 58 4.54 14.38 12.64
C LYS A 58 4.62 13.84 11.21
N LYS A 59 4.63 12.53 11.03
CA LYS A 59 4.74 11.88 9.72
C LYS A 59 3.39 11.28 9.33
N THR A 60 3.09 11.33 8.04
CA THR A 60 1.99 10.61 7.43
C THR A 60 2.57 9.69 6.36
N TYR A 61 2.17 8.42 6.42
CA TYR A 61 2.51 7.40 5.44
C TYR A 61 1.28 7.15 4.58
N ASN A 62 1.45 6.99 3.27
CA ASN A 62 0.35 6.69 2.38
C ASN A 62 0.66 5.48 1.50
N ALA A 63 -0.30 4.55 1.42
CA ALA A 63 -0.24 3.40 0.55
C ALA A 63 -1.35 3.49 -0.50
N VAL A 64 -1.02 3.26 -1.77
CA VAL A 64 -1.97 3.22 -2.88
C VAL A 64 -1.94 1.85 -3.53
N VAL A 65 -3.02 1.09 -3.35
CA VAL A 65 -3.19 -0.22 -3.98
C VAL A 65 -4.31 -0.20 -5.00
N VAL A 66 -4.18 -1.03 -6.03
CA VAL A 66 -5.23 -1.26 -7.04
C VAL A 66 -5.51 -2.75 -7.14
N LYS A 67 -6.78 -3.11 -7.38
CA LYS A 67 -7.09 -4.51 -7.71
C LYS A 67 -6.41 -4.87 -9.02
N SER A 68 -5.71 -5.99 -9.03
CA SER A 68 -5.05 -6.54 -10.20
C SER A 68 -5.18 -8.06 -10.22
N TYR A 69 -4.84 -8.66 -11.35
CA TYR A 69 -4.77 -10.10 -11.51
C TYR A 69 -3.34 -10.50 -11.87
N THR A 70 -2.81 -11.52 -11.22
CA THR A 70 -1.49 -12.08 -11.56
C THR A 70 -1.69 -13.39 -12.29
N VAL A 71 -1.29 -13.41 -13.57
CA VAL A 71 -1.38 -14.61 -14.43
C VAL A 71 -0.45 -15.73 -13.94
N ALA A 72 0.68 -15.38 -13.33
CA ALA A 72 1.66 -16.37 -12.86
C ALA A 72 1.12 -17.27 -11.74
N ASN A 73 0.20 -16.72 -10.93
CA ASN A 73 -0.37 -17.39 -9.76
C ASN A 73 -1.88 -17.65 -9.89
N ASP A 74 -2.49 -17.23 -11.01
CA ASP A 74 -3.93 -17.35 -11.27
C ASP A 74 -4.80 -16.79 -10.12
N GLU A 75 -4.44 -15.62 -9.58
CA GLU A 75 -5.10 -15.02 -8.40
C GLU A 75 -5.34 -13.51 -8.55
N GLU A 76 -6.39 -13.02 -7.87
CA GLU A 76 -6.58 -11.59 -7.62
C GLU A 76 -5.66 -11.10 -6.51
N ILE A 77 -5.07 -9.92 -6.69
CA ILE A 77 -4.15 -9.31 -5.75
C ILE A 77 -4.42 -7.81 -5.57
N TRP A 78 -3.89 -7.27 -4.48
CA TRP A 78 -3.65 -5.85 -4.33
C TRP A 78 -2.26 -5.49 -4.87
N LEU A 79 -2.23 -4.84 -6.03
CA LEU A 79 -0.98 -4.29 -6.57
C LEU A 79 -0.69 -2.95 -5.89
N LEU A 80 0.39 -2.88 -5.11
CA LEU A 80 0.91 -1.63 -4.57
C LEU A 80 1.60 -0.82 -5.67
N THR A 81 0.99 0.33 -5.96
CA THR A 81 1.41 1.25 -7.04
C THR A 81 2.21 2.43 -6.55
N HIS A 82 2.03 2.81 -5.27
CA HIS A 82 2.77 3.90 -4.67
C HIS A 82 2.79 3.75 -3.14
N PHE A 83 3.94 4.00 -2.55
CA PHE A 83 4.11 4.23 -1.13
C PHE A 83 4.82 5.56 -0.90
N GLY A 84 4.32 6.37 0.03
CA GLY A 84 4.88 7.67 0.31
C GLY A 84 4.95 8.00 1.78
N LYS A 85 5.77 9.01 2.09
CA LYS A 85 5.93 9.60 3.42
C LYS A 85 6.00 11.11 3.29
N PHE A 86 5.16 11.83 4.04
CA PHE A 86 5.23 13.28 4.15
C PHE A 86 5.18 13.73 5.61
N THR A 87 5.62 14.97 5.86
CA THR A 87 5.66 15.56 7.20
C THR A 87 4.60 16.62 7.31
N LYS A 88 3.75 16.54 8.34
CA LYS A 88 2.78 17.59 8.67
C LYS A 88 3.56 18.86 9.05
N ARG A 89 3.22 19.99 8.43
CA ARG A 89 3.78 21.30 8.78
C ARG A 89 3.15 21.83 10.05
#